data_AF-A0A6A6Q8G4-F1
#
_entry.id   AF-A0A6A6Q8G4-F1
#
_cell.length_a   1.000
_cell.length_b   1.000
_cell.length_c   1.000
_cell.angle_alpha   90.00
_cell.angle_beta   90.00
_cell.angle_gamma   90.00
#
_symmetry.space_group_name_H-M   'P 1'
#
loop_
_entity.id
_entity.type
_entity.pdbx_description
1 polymer ?
#
loop_
_entity_poly.entity_id
_entity_poly.type
_entity_poly.pdbx_seq_one_letter_code
_entity_poly.pdbx_strand_id
1 'polypeptide(L)'
;MGIPRFAYRMREYGTVKIIGTQGREDESPKRRALAIIDGPSLAHALFHTLRCDEQSTESIATICSYSALGIAAIDWLDNLWSYGFEVSGIYFDGALPAHKEKVRIARLQHGIDKLVTFKHLHDAIQRASRKSNSGNRRDENQRSLEIARKDLAPPPFLVFAVVEALANSNYADRTWVVPGEADPFCVAAASKINSNDAQRDVYLFTNDSDLIVYPCGERTKVVMIDSMVEREDETGKVLEAREFWPSGLAKMSREPMLDLVRPAYAMLRRHVTFKAALDGSREPIENLEYAQFAETYSIKVASRLLEELQAHRQPGVSGGLLYSRVSEFVHLARYEQQRLTENAATLRTSKEGSQGNGDDSSLGNPSPRLVMYLPSLFEDPSRGSAWRVGIPFRTVAASMVSSYHALNVEVVECRRAGLNVSTQPLKHLSTADTQQSLEAWKKSIGRELTRTTNLGVTRRWRFVVMQLTLADMASENVALPTTDEITSVLACKPATTWRLVHLHAQLEAEYYSIQVLKQIICVTSADTTGLEGTRELGKQLHALPGIAAFFEPPSEEESNIELTVWRAMVEGYLREAGLVDERAVAAQQEITHKPLPSTKKSLKRKGNMFDILSEVD
;
A
#
# COMPACT_ATOMS: atom_id res chain seq x y z
N MET A 1 -8.63 -11.46 12.28
CA MET A 1 -10.09 -11.38 12.47
C MET A 1 -10.72 -11.80 11.17
N GLY A 2 -11.84 -12.50 11.25
CA GLY A 2 -12.42 -13.31 10.18
C GLY A 2 -12.65 -14.73 10.67
N ILE A 3 -13.68 -15.40 10.16
CA ILE A 3 -14.20 -16.62 10.80
C ILE A 3 -13.22 -17.78 10.57
N PRO A 4 -12.75 -18.50 11.61
CA PRO A 4 -11.65 -19.47 11.45
C PRO A 4 -11.95 -20.59 10.44
N ARG A 5 -11.19 -20.58 9.33
CA ARG A 5 -11.33 -21.47 8.16
C ARG A 5 -12.68 -21.31 7.44
N PHE A 6 -13.26 -20.12 7.39
CA PHE A 6 -14.57 -19.87 6.77
C PHE A 6 -14.64 -20.29 5.31
N ALA A 7 -13.76 -19.78 4.44
CA ALA A 7 -13.64 -20.19 3.03
C ALA A 7 -13.62 -21.73 2.86
N TYR A 8 -12.92 -22.45 3.72
CA TYR A 8 -12.90 -23.92 3.71
C TYR A 8 -14.25 -24.52 4.09
N ARG A 9 -14.89 -24.04 5.18
CA ARG A 9 -16.22 -24.50 5.62
C ARG A 9 -17.35 -24.15 4.64
N MET A 10 -17.16 -23.09 3.83
CA MET A 10 -18.11 -22.65 2.82
C MET A 10 -17.90 -23.31 1.45
N ARG A 11 -16.75 -23.93 1.18
CA ARG A 11 -16.35 -24.44 -0.15
C ARG A 11 -17.41 -25.27 -0.87
N GLU A 12 -18.12 -26.14 -0.15
CA GLU A 12 -19.16 -27.04 -0.68
C GLU A 12 -20.47 -26.31 -1.05
N TYR A 13 -20.67 -25.09 -0.53
CA TYR A 13 -21.86 -24.26 -0.75
C TYR A 13 -21.65 -23.23 -1.88
N GLY A 14 -20.42 -23.09 -2.38
CA GLY A 14 -20.11 -22.30 -3.58
C GLY A 14 -20.18 -23.17 -4.83
N THR A 15 -21.08 -22.85 -5.74
CA THR A 15 -21.29 -23.60 -6.98
C THR A 15 -20.36 -23.12 -8.08
N VAL A 16 -19.61 -24.01 -8.72
CA VAL A 16 -18.91 -23.68 -9.97
C VAL A 16 -19.93 -23.68 -11.10
N LYS A 17 -20.03 -22.56 -11.83
CA LYS A 17 -20.98 -22.35 -12.93
C LYS A 17 -20.36 -21.48 -14.01
N ILE A 18 -20.91 -21.56 -15.22
CA ILE A 18 -20.74 -20.53 -16.24
C ILE A 18 -21.45 -19.26 -15.74
N ILE A 19 -20.68 -18.18 -15.57
CA ILE A 19 -21.16 -16.87 -15.12
C ILE A 19 -21.28 -15.87 -16.27
N GLY A 20 -20.60 -16.09 -17.39
CA GLY A 20 -20.68 -15.26 -18.59
C GLY A 20 -20.28 -16.02 -19.86
N THR A 21 -20.68 -15.51 -21.02
CA THR A 21 -20.42 -16.13 -22.34
C THR A 21 -20.11 -15.06 -23.37
N GLN A 22 -19.09 -15.29 -24.19
CA GLN A 22 -18.65 -14.40 -25.27
C GLN A 22 -19.03 -15.01 -26.63
N GLY A 23 -19.68 -14.24 -27.49
CA GLY A 23 -19.91 -14.60 -28.91
C GLY A 23 -21.24 -15.29 -29.26
N ARG A 24 -22.19 -15.46 -28.33
CA ARG A 24 -23.54 -15.94 -28.67
C ARG A 24 -24.35 -14.81 -29.33
N GLU A 25 -24.51 -14.89 -30.65
CA GLU A 25 -25.29 -13.93 -31.44
C GLU A 25 -26.81 -14.04 -31.22
N ASP A 26 -27.30 -15.24 -30.88
CA ASP A 26 -28.71 -15.50 -30.57
C ASP A 26 -29.04 -15.20 -29.10
N GLU A 27 -29.27 -13.93 -28.80
CA GLU A 27 -30.35 -13.46 -27.93
C GLU A 27 -30.43 -11.92 -27.98
N SER A 28 -31.66 -11.38 -28.09
CA SER A 28 -31.93 -9.95 -27.92
C SER A 28 -31.22 -9.41 -26.68
N PRO A 29 -30.61 -8.19 -26.71
CA PRO A 29 -29.53 -7.81 -25.81
C PRO A 29 -29.92 -7.99 -24.34
N LYS A 30 -29.54 -9.14 -23.77
CA LYS A 30 -29.73 -9.44 -22.35
C LYS A 30 -29.05 -8.32 -21.58
N ARG A 31 -29.80 -7.63 -20.72
CA ARG A 31 -29.24 -6.60 -19.85
C ARG A 31 -28.05 -7.22 -19.12
N ARG A 32 -26.86 -6.69 -19.41
CA ARG A 32 -25.58 -7.13 -18.83
C ARG A 32 -25.69 -7.25 -17.31
N ALA A 33 -25.03 -8.22 -16.70
CA ALA A 33 -24.93 -8.24 -15.24
C ALA A 33 -24.13 -7.01 -14.76
N LEU A 34 -24.38 -6.54 -13.54
CA LEU A 34 -23.59 -5.45 -12.95
C LEU A 34 -22.47 -6.02 -12.10
N ALA A 35 -21.22 -5.60 -12.34
CA ALA A 35 -20.05 -6.04 -11.60
C ALA A 35 -19.59 -4.99 -10.57
N ILE A 36 -19.37 -5.42 -9.35
CA ILE A 36 -18.69 -4.65 -8.29
C ILE A 36 -17.40 -5.38 -7.95
N ILE A 37 -16.30 -4.64 -7.93
CA ILE A 37 -14.96 -5.20 -7.79
C ILE A 37 -14.34 -4.76 -6.46
N ASP A 38 -13.95 -5.73 -5.64
CA ASP A 38 -13.00 -5.56 -4.55
C ASP A 38 -11.59 -5.39 -5.15
N GLY A 39 -11.12 -4.14 -5.18
CA GLY A 39 -9.87 -3.75 -5.80
C GLY A 39 -8.62 -4.39 -5.15
N PRO A 40 -8.49 -4.41 -3.81
CA PRO A 40 -7.42 -5.13 -3.12
C PRO A 40 -7.39 -6.62 -3.48
N SER A 41 -8.53 -7.32 -3.48
CA SER A 41 -8.58 -8.72 -3.91
C SER A 41 -8.14 -8.91 -5.35
N LEU A 42 -8.60 -8.05 -6.27
CA LEU A 42 -8.19 -8.09 -7.69
C LEU A 42 -6.67 -7.88 -7.84
N ALA A 43 -6.12 -6.83 -7.23
CA ALA A 43 -4.69 -6.51 -7.32
C ALA A 43 -3.81 -7.66 -6.79
N HIS A 44 -4.21 -8.30 -5.69
CA HIS A 44 -3.52 -9.47 -5.16
C HIS A 44 -3.68 -10.70 -6.06
N ALA A 45 -4.86 -10.95 -6.64
CA ALA A 45 -5.08 -12.05 -7.57
C ALA A 45 -4.17 -11.95 -8.81
N LEU A 46 -4.18 -10.79 -9.48
CA LEU A 46 -3.38 -10.53 -10.67
C LEU A 46 -1.89 -10.68 -10.40
N PHE A 47 -1.39 -10.17 -9.26
CA PHE A 47 -0.02 -10.38 -8.83
C PHE A 47 0.36 -11.85 -8.72
N HIS A 48 -0.51 -12.68 -8.12
CA HIS A 48 -0.24 -14.09 -7.97
C HIS A 48 -0.27 -14.85 -9.31
N THR A 49 -1.11 -14.43 -10.25
CA THR A 49 -1.13 -14.95 -11.63
C THR A 49 0.15 -14.59 -12.39
N LEU A 50 0.44 -13.29 -12.58
CA LEU A 50 1.61 -12.82 -13.34
C LEU A 50 2.93 -13.39 -12.80
N ARG A 51 3.04 -13.53 -11.48
CA ARG A 51 4.21 -14.09 -10.81
C ARG A 51 4.42 -15.59 -11.07
N CYS A 52 3.42 -16.32 -11.55
CA CYS A 52 3.58 -17.72 -11.93
C CYS A 52 4.24 -17.87 -13.31
N ASP A 53 4.14 -16.86 -14.18
CA ASP A 53 4.61 -16.91 -15.56
C ASP A 53 6.09 -16.48 -15.70
N GLU A 54 6.59 -15.62 -14.80
CA GLU A 54 7.97 -15.11 -14.85
C GLU A 54 8.99 -16.03 -14.16
N GLN A 55 9.74 -16.80 -14.95
CA GLN A 55 10.81 -17.70 -14.48
C GLN A 55 12.23 -17.09 -14.54
N SER A 56 12.40 -15.79 -14.29
CA SER A 56 13.74 -15.17 -14.28
C SER A 56 14.52 -15.56 -13.00
N THR A 57 15.77 -16.03 -13.17
CA THR A 57 16.60 -16.54 -12.06
C THR A 57 17.65 -15.55 -11.57
N GLU A 58 17.82 -14.42 -12.26
CA GLU A 58 18.92 -13.47 -12.03
C GLU A 58 18.66 -12.49 -10.87
N SER A 59 17.39 -12.19 -10.57
CA SER A 59 17.01 -11.29 -9.48
C SER A 59 16.80 -12.02 -8.15
N ILE A 60 17.24 -11.40 -7.05
CA ILE A 60 16.86 -11.80 -5.69
C ILE A 60 15.38 -11.46 -5.40
N ALA A 61 14.85 -10.43 -6.05
CA ALA A 61 13.50 -9.88 -5.82
C ALA A 61 12.42 -10.51 -6.72
N THR A 62 11.16 -10.10 -6.49
CA THR A 62 10.04 -10.26 -7.44
C THR A 62 10.29 -9.52 -8.75
N ILE A 63 9.72 -10.02 -9.85
CA ILE A 63 10.08 -9.64 -11.22
C ILE A 63 8.97 -8.77 -11.85
N CYS A 64 7.70 -9.11 -11.62
CA CYS A 64 6.52 -8.42 -12.16
C CYS A 64 6.60 -6.91 -11.95
N SER A 65 6.66 -6.15 -13.05
CA SER A 65 6.66 -4.70 -13.02
C SER A 65 5.30 -4.15 -12.60
N TYR A 66 5.32 -2.92 -12.06
CA TYR A 66 4.10 -2.23 -11.67
C TYR A 66 3.25 -1.81 -12.89
N SER A 67 3.85 -1.65 -14.09
CA SER A 67 3.06 -1.40 -15.31
C SER A 67 2.36 -2.66 -15.80
N ALA A 68 3.02 -3.83 -15.82
CA ALA A 68 2.42 -5.10 -16.22
C ALA A 68 1.18 -5.43 -15.36
N LEU A 69 1.25 -5.16 -14.05
CA LEU A 69 0.12 -5.28 -13.14
C LEU A 69 -1.02 -4.30 -13.47
N GLY A 70 -0.70 -3.05 -13.80
CA GLY A 70 -1.69 -2.04 -14.17
C GLY A 70 -2.40 -2.35 -15.48
N ILE A 71 -1.65 -2.84 -16.48
CA ILE A 71 -2.17 -3.33 -17.77
C ILE A 71 -3.09 -4.53 -17.53
N ALA A 72 -2.61 -5.55 -16.83
CA ALA A 72 -3.40 -6.75 -16.52
C ALA A 72 -4.69 -6.44 -15.76
N ALA A 73 -4.73 -5.39 -14.94
CA ALA A 73 -5.95 -4.95 -14.26
C ALA A 73 -6.97 -4.32 -15.21
N ILE A 74 -6.53 -3.55 -16.21
CA ILE A 74 -7.40 -2.99 -17.25
C ILE A 74 -7.91 -4.11 -18.16
N ASP A 75 -7.00 -4.95 -18.67
CA ASP A 75 -7.32 -6.09 -19.54
C ASP A 75 -8.33 -7.05 -18.88
N TRP A 76 -8.19 -7.32 -17.57
CA TRP A 76 -9.12 -8.17 -16.83
C TRP A 76 -10.53 -7.57 -16.75
N LEU A 77 -10.65 -6.24 -16.61
CA LEU A 77 -11.94 -5.54 -16.59
C LEU A 77 -12.58 -5.43 -17.99
N ASP A 78 -11.77 -5.26 -19.03
CA ASP A 78 -12.23 -5.27 -20.43
C ASP A 78 -12.68 -6.69 -20.84
N ASN A 79 -11.99 -7.73 -20.37
CA ASN A 79 -12.41 -9.12 -20.53
C ASN A 79 -13.71 -9.42 -19.77
N LEU A 80 -13.93 -8.89 -18.55
CA LEU A 80 -15.25 -8.99 -17.91
C LEU A 80 -16.36 -8.36 -18.77
N TRP A 81 -16.07 -7.28 -19.50
CA TRP A 81 -17.03 -6.70 -20.44
C TRP A 81 -17.33 -7.62 -21.63
N SER A 82 -16.37 -8.34 -22.18
CA SER A 82 -16.64 -9.30 -23.26
C SER A 82 -17.53 -10.48 -22.82
N TYR A 83 -17.50 -10.83 -21.52
CA TYR A 83 -18.36 -11.86 -20.90
C TYR A 83 -19.75 -11.40 -20.45
N GLY A 84 -20.13 -10.14 -20.71
CA GLY A 84 -21.48 -9.63 -20.44
C GLY A 84 -21.65 -8.94 -19.08
N PHE A 85 -20.55 -8.55 -18.43
CA PHE A 85 -20.59 -7.74 -17.21
C PHE A 85 -20.39 -6.25 -17.53
N GLU A 86 -21.09 -5.38 -16.80
CA GLU A 86 -20.85 -3.93 -16.77
C GLU A 86 -20.29 -3.56 -15.41
N VAL A 87 -19.05 -3.06 -15.37
CA VAL A 87 -18.42 -2.60 -14.12
C VAL A 87 -19.18 -1.37 -13.61
N SER A 88 -19.79 -1.49 -12.43
CA SER A 88 -20.51 -0.41 -11.75
C SER A 88 -19.65 0.32 -10.72
N GLY A 89 -18.61 -0.32 -10.18
CA GLY A 89 -17.72 0.28 -9.20
C GLY A 89 -16.57 -0.64 -8.79
N ILE A 90 -15.42 -0.03 -8.53
CA ILE A 90 -14.18 -0.68 -8.09
C ILE A 90 -13.76 0.04 -6.79
N TYR A 91 -13.68 -0.68 -5.69
CA TYR A 91 -13.48 -0.09 -4.36
C TYR A 91 -12.16 -0.56 -3.74
N PHE A 92 -11.39 0.38 -3.23
CA PHE A 92 -10.10 0.16 -2.58
C PHE A 92 -10.06 0.68 -1.16
N ASP A 93 -9.40 -0.07 -0.27
CA ASP A 93 -9.13 0.34 1.11
C ASP A 93 -8.55 1.75 1.16
N GLY A 94 -9.11 2.59 2.04
CA GLY A 94 -8.54 3.90 2.37
C GLY A 94 -8.45 4.17 3.87
N ALA A 95 -8.98 3.31 4.75
CA ALA A 95 -8.67 3.32 6.18
C ALA A 95 -8.94 1.96 6.81
N LEU A 96 -8.08 1.47 7.71
CA LEU A 96 -8.39 0.26 8.48
C LEU A 96 -9.00 0.65 9.84
N PRO A 97 -10.10 0.01 10.28
CA PRO A 97 -10.66 0.25 11.60
C PRO A 97 -9.65 0.08 12.73
N ALA A 98 -9.69 0.98 13.72
CA ALA A 98 -8.76 0.98 14.86
C ALA A 98 -8.68 -0.37 15.59
N HIS A 99 -9.80 -1.11 15.70
CA HIS A 99 -9.84 -2.43 16.33
C HIS A 99 -9.00 -3.50 15.61
N LYS A 100 -8.58 -3.27 14.36
CA LYS A 100 -7.68 -4.14 13.58
C LYS A 100 -6.18 -3.74 13.71
N GLU A 101 -5.80 -2.76 14.55
CA GLU A 101 -4.38 -2.38 14.81
C GLU A 101 -3.49 -3.60 15.09
N LYS A 102 -3.91 -4.49 16.01
CA LYS A 102 -3.16 -5.71 16.35
C LYS A 102 -2.98 -6.65 15.15
N VAL A 103 -3.99 -6.75 14.28
CA VAL A 103 -3.94 -7.56 13.05
C VAL A 103 -2.94 -6.98 12.06
N ARG A 104 -2.89 -5.65 11.94
CA ARG A 104 -1.89 -4.96 11.09
C ARG A 104 -0.47 -5.19 11.59
N ILE A 105 -0.21 -4.99 12.88
CA ILE A 105 1.13 -5.20 13.45
C ILE A 105 1.57 -6.65 13.25
N ALA A 106 0.67 -7.63 13.44
CA ALA A 106 0.94 -9.03 13.16
C ALA A 106 1.23 -9.32 11.68
N ARG A 107 0.48 -8.71 10.74
CA ARG A 107 0.74 -8.82 9.28
C ARG A 107 2.11 -8.25 8.91
N LEU A 108 2.49 -7.08 9.45
CA LEU A 108 3.80 -6.47 9.24
C LEU A 108 4.93 -7.34 9.81
N GLN A 109 4.78 -7.86 11.02
CA GLN A 109 5.77 -8.76 11.65
C GLN A 109 5.97 -10.03 10.84
N HIS A 110 4.86 -10.66 10.43
CA HIS A 110 4.91 -11.88 9.61
C HIS A 110 5.64 -11.66 8.28
N GLY A 111 5.49 -10.47 7.67
CA GLY A 111 6.26 -10.08 6.48
C GLY A 111 7.77 -9.98 6.75
N ILE A 112 8.18 -9.47 7.92
CA ILE A 112 9.59 -9.43 8.35
C ILE A 112 10.12 -10.85 8.57
N ASP A 113 9.37 -11.71 9.27
CA ASP A 113 9.79 -13.09 9.57
C ASP A 113 10.02 -13.92 8.28
N LYS A 114 9.14 -13.73 7.28
CA LYS A 114 9.25 -14.30 5.94
C LYS A 114 10.49 -13.82 5.20
N LEU A 115 10.75 -12.51 5.22
CA LEU A 115 11.91 -11.89 4.59
C LEU A 115 13.24 -12.38 5.22
N VAL A 116 13.29 -12.52 6.54
CA VAL A 116 14.43 -13.12 7.27
C VAL A 116 14.65 -14.57 6.85
N THR A 117 13.58 -15.38 6.82
CA THR A 117 13.65 -16.79 6.40
C THR A 117 14.15 -16.94 4.97
N PHE A 118 13.60 -16.14 4.05
CA PHE A 118 14.03 -16.12 2.65
C PHE A 118 15.52 -15.72 2.52
N LYS A 119 15.97 -14.67 3.24
CA LYS A 119 17.39 -14.29 3.26
C LYS A 119 18.29 -15.44 3.73
N HIS A 120 17.92 -16.09 4.84
CA HIS A 120 18.71 -17.19 5.40
C HIS A 120 18.85 -18.37 4.43
N LEU A 121 17.77 -18.74 3.74
CA LEU A 121 17.77 -19.78 2.70
C LEU A 121 18.63 -19.37 1.49
N HIS A 122 18.44 -18.15 0.98
CA HIS A 122 19.23 -17.63 -0.13
C HIS A 122 20.74 -17.64 0.16
N ASP A 123 21.14 -17.10 1.32
CA ASP A 123 22.54 -17.04 1.73
C ASP A 123 23.13 -18.43 2.04
N ALA A 124 22.31 -19.40 2.45
CA ALA A 124 22.72 -20.80 2.60
C ALA A 124 23.02 -21.45 1.23
N ILE A 125 22.14 -21.26 0.25
CA ILE A 125 22.30 -21.79 -1.12
C ILE A 125 23.51 -21.18 -1.81
N GLN A 126 23.69 -19.86 -1.71
CA GLN A 126 24.87 -19.16 -2.27
C GLN A 126 26.18 -19.68 -1.66
N ARG A 127 26.20 -19.99 -0.36
CA ARG A 127 27.37 -20.60 0.31
C ARG A 127 27.60 -22.07 -0.08
N ALA A 128 26.54 -22.84 -0.28
CA ALA A 128 26.61 -24.24 -0.71
C ALA A 128 27.08 -24.38 -2.17
N SER A 129 26.58 -23.51 -3.05
CA SER A 129 26.95 -23.44 -4.47
C SER A 129 28.46 -23.28 -4.69
N ARG A 130 29.14 -22.57 -3.77
CA ARG A 130 30.60 -22.34 -3.78
C ARG A 130 31.45 -23.51 -3.27
N LYS A 131 30.85 -24.60 -2.77
CA LYS A 131 31.59 -25.69 -2.09
C LYS A 131 31.52 -27.06 -2.77
N SER A 132 30.42 -27.39 -3.45
CA SER A 132 30.21 -28.73 -4.04
C SER A 132 30.27 -29.89 -3.00
N ASN A 133 29.94 -31.13 -3.34
CA ASN A 133 29.07 -31.56 -4.44
C ASN A 133 28.04 -32.55 -3.88
N SER A 134 26.75 -32.20 -3.91
CA SER A 134 25.67 -33.09 -3.45
C SER A 134 24.33 -32.68 -4.06
N GLY A 135 23.90 -33.37 -5.12
CA GLY A 135 22.68 -33.06 -5.89
C GLY A 135 21.43 -32.90 -5.03
N ASN A 136 20.99 -33.96 -4.34
CA ASN A 136 19.73 -33.96 -3.57
C ASN A 136 19.58 -32.76 -2.62
N ARG A 137 20.62 -32.41 -1.85
CA ARG A 137 20.54 -31.28 -0.91
C ARG A 137 20.49 -29.93 -1.62
N ARG A 138 20.93 -29.82 -2.88
CA ARG A 138 20.80 -28.60 -3.68
C ARG A 138 19.35 -28.43 -4.13
N ASP A 139 18.73 -29.50 -4.61
CA ASP A 139 17.36 -29.50 -5.15
C ASP A 139 16.30 -29.28 -4.05
N GLU A 140 16.49 -29.88 -2.87
CA GLU A 140 15.64 -29.65 -1.69
C GLU A 140 15.70 -28.19 -1.21
N ASN A 141 16.91 -27.61 -1.13
CA ASN A 141 17.08 -26.21 -0.75
C ASN A 141 16.52 -25.26 -1.83
N GLN A 142 16.70 -25.57 -3.11
CA GLN A 142 16.18 -24.78 -4.22
C GLN A 142 14.64 -24.72 -4.18
N ARG A 143 13.96 -25.86 -4.01
CA ARG A 143 12.49 -25.90 -3.79
C ARG A 143 12.08 -25.11 -2.54
N SER A 144 12.84 -25.23 -1.45
CA SER A 144 12.57 -24.47 -0.22
C SER A 144 12.71 -22.96 -0.42
N LEU A 145 13.68 -22.52 -1.23
CA LEU A 145 13.85 -21.12 -1.63
C LEU A 145 12.71 -20.64 -2.53
N GLU A 146 12.24 -21.46 -3.47
CA GLU A 146 11.08 -21.12 -4.32
C GLU A 146 9.79 -20.98 -3.51
N ILE A 147 9.55 -21.89 -2.56
CA ILE A 147 8.42 -21.79 -1.61
C ILE A 147 8.55 -20.52 -0.77
N ALA A 148 9.71 -20.28 -0.15
CA ALA A 148 9.95 -19.07 0.64
C ALA A 148 9.86 -17.78 -0.20
N ARG A 149 10.28 -17.82 -1.48
CA ARG A 149 10.13 -16.72 -2.43
C ARG A 149 8.64 -16.44 -2.64
N LYS A 150 7.84 -17.45 -2.99
CA LYS A 150 6.39 -17.33 -3.21
C LYS A 150 5.65 -16.81 -1.96
N ASP A 151 6.12 -17.18 -0.77
CA ASP A 151 5.54 -16.78 0.51
C ASP A 151 5.91 -15.34 0.95
N LEU A 152 6.90 -14.69 0.31
CA LEU A 152 7.22 -13.26 0.57
C LEU A 152 6.00 -12.34 0.44
N ALA A 153 6.02 -11.25 1.21
CA ALA A 153 5.05 -10.17 1.06
C ALA A 153 5.04 -9.64 -0.39
N PRO A 154 3.86 -9.29 -0.96
CA PRO A 154 3.78 -8.64 -2.26
C PRO A 154 4.52 -7.28 -2.28
N PRO A 155 4.87 -6.76 -3.47
CA PRO A 155 5.52 -5.46 -3.64
C PRO A 155 4.81 -4.32 -2.89
N PRO A 156 5.54 -3.37 -2.28
CA PRO A 156 4.97 -2.38 -1.37
C PRO A 156 3.89 -1.49 -1.99
N PHE A 157 3.97 -1.25 -3.30
CA PHE A 157 3.06 -0.36 -4.03
C PHE A 157 2.08 -1.08 -4.95
N LEU A 158 1.91 -2.41 -4.78
CA LEU A 158 1.07 -3.27 -5.62
C LEU A 158 -0.32 -2.65 -5.89
N VAL A 159 -1.06 -2.37 -4.82
CA VAL A 159 -2.42 -1.81 -4.90
C VAL A 159 -2.41 -0.38 -5.46
N PHE A 160 -1.38 0.41 -5.14
CA PHE A 160 -1.27 1.79 -5.59
C PHE A 160 -1.02 1.89 -7.11
N ALA A 161 -0.21 0.99 -7.68
CA ALA A 161 0.01 0.91 -9.11
C ALA A 161 -1.29 0.57 -9.88
N VAL A 162 -2.10 -0.34 -9.36
CA VAL A 162 -3.44 -0.64 -9.92
C VAL A 162 -4.37 0.56 -9.83
N VAL A 163 -4.42 1.24 -8.67
CA VAL A 163 -5.24 2.45 -8.48
C VAL A 163 -4.82 3.56 -9.47
N GLU A 164 -3.52 3.79 -9.66
CA GLU A 164 -3.01 4.76 -10.64
C GLU A 164 -3.34 4.36 -12.08
N ALA A 165 -3.20 3.08 -12.45
CA ALA A 165 -3.55 2.61 -13.80
C ALA A 165 -5.04 2.80 -14.09
N LEU A 166 -5.91 2.43 -13.15
CA LEU A 166 -7.36 2.58 -13.28
C LEU A 166 -7.78 4.06 -13.33
N ALA A 167 -7.16 4.93 -12.53
CA ALA A 167 -7.40 6.39 -12.53
C ALA A 167 -7.00 7.10 -13.84
N ASN A 168 -6.16 6.46 -14.67
CA ASN A 168 -5.72 6.93 -15.98
C ASN A 168 -6.36 6.15 -17.14
N SER A 169 -7.45 5.42 -16.89
CA SER A 169 -8.16 4.58 -17.88
C SER A 169 -9.67 4.91 -17.94
N ASN A 170 -10.41 4.18 -18.79
CA ASN A 170 -11.87 4.22 -18.87
C ASN A 170 -12.60 3.79 -17.57
N TYR A 171 -11.85 3.31 -16.57
CA TYR A 171 -12.35 2.96 -15.24
C TYR A 171 -12.12 4.05 -14.18
N ALA A 172 -11.53 5.19 -14.53
CA ALA A 172 -11.35 6.32 -13.62
C ALA A 172 -12.69 6.73 -12.97
N ASP A 173 -13.73 6.86 -13.80
CA ASP A 173 -15.07 7.19 -13.33
C ASP A 173 -15.80 6.06 -12.56
N ARG A 174 -15.15 4.92 -12.32
CA ARG A 174 -15.69 3.80 -11.54
C ARG A 174 -14.83 3.43 -10.33
N THR A 175 -13.65 4.04 -10.19
CA THR A 175 -12.66 3.68 -9.17
C THR A 175 -12.72 4.60 -7.96
N TRP A 176 -12.71 4.01 -6.76
CA TRP A 176 -12.87 4.71 -5.48
C TRP A 176 -11.88 4.19 -4.45
N VAL A 177 -11.24 5.10 -3.71
CA VAL A 177 -10.55 4.78 -2.44
C VAL A 177 -11.49 5.24 -1.32
N VAL A 178 -11.94 4.31 -0.48
CA VAL A 178 -13.04 4.56 0.47
C VAL A 178 -12.54 4.89 1.88
N PRO A 179 -13.28 5.65 2.71
CA PRO A 179 -12.90 6.01 4.08
C PRO A 179 -13.04 4.83 5.07
N GLY A 180 -12.54 3.66 4.68
CA GLY A 180 -12.69 2.38 5.37
C GLY A 180 -12.05 1.23 4.59
N GLU A 181 -12.44 0.00 4.92
CA GLU A 181 -12.13 -1.20 4.14
C GLU A 181 -13.06 -1.30 2.93
N ALA A 182 -12.61 -1.91 1.83
CA ALA A 182 -13.39 -2.03 0.61
C ALA A 182 -14.68 -2.85 0.77
N ASP A 183 -14.67 -3.90 1.60
CA ASP A 183 -15.75 -4.88 1.76
C ASP A 183 -17.14 -4.25 2.01
N PRO A 184 -17.35 -3.47 3.09
CA PRO A 184 -18.67 -2.90 3.37
C PRO A 184 -19.12 -1.87 2.32
N PHE A 185 -18.19 -1.26 1.58
CA PHE A 185 -18.52 -0.34 0.47
C PHE A 185 -18.93 -1.10 -0.80
N CYS A 186 -18.29 -2.24 -1.10
CA CYS A 186 -18.74 -3.14 -2.17
C CYS A 186 -20.17 -3.62 -1.91
N VAL A 187 -20.47 -4.02 -0.68
CA VAL A 187 -21.81 -4.46 -0.26
C VAL A 187 -22.82 -3.31 -0.24
N ALA A 188 -22.43 -2.12 0.24
CA ALA A 188 -23.29 -0.93 0.21
C ALA A 188 -23.66 -0.53 -1.24
N ALA A 189 -22.69 -0.57 -2.16
CA ALA A 189 -22.94 -0.34 -3.58
C ALA A 189 -23.90 -1.39 -4.17
N ALA A 190 -23.70 -2.68 -3.85
CA ALA A 190 -24.59 -3.74 -4.30
C ALA A 190 -26.03 -3.56 -3.78
N SER A 191 -26.18 -3.21 -2.51
CA SER A 191 -27.47 -2.93 -1.86
C SER A 191 -28.20 -1.73 -2.49
N LYS A 192 -27.47 -0.66 -2.80
CA LYS A 192 -27.99 0.53 -3.52
C LYS A 192 -28.45 0.19 -4.93
N ILE A 193 -27.71 -0.66 -5.65
CA ILE A 193 -28.11 -1.16 -6.98
C ILE A 193 -29.37 -2.01 -6.88
N ASN A 194 -29.44 -2.99 -5.97
CA ASN A 194 -30.63 -3.84 -5.79
C ASN A 194 -31.90 -3.01 -5.49
N SER A 195 -31.75 -1.90 -4.76
CA SER A 195 -32.85 -0.98 -4.43
C SER A 195 -33.32 -0.13 -5.62
N ASN A 196 -32.43 0.17 -6.57
CA ASN A 196 -32.69 1.09 -7.69
C ASN A 196 -32.98 0.39 -9.03
N ASP A 197 -32.32 -0.74 -9.31
CA ASP A 197 -32.52 -1.56 -10.51
C ASP A 197 -32.91 -2.99 -10.11
N ALA A 198 -34.20 -3.20 -9.94
CA ALA A 198 -34.78 -4.50 -9.59
C ALA A 198 -34.79 -5.51 -10.77
N GLN A 199 -34.10 -5.23 -11.90
CA GLN A 199 -34.09 -6.11 -13.08
C GLN A 199 -32.73 -6.76 -13.36
N ARG A 200 -31.62 -6.19 -12.90
CA ARG A 200 -30.26 -6.69 -13.17
C ARG A 200 -29.72 -7.50 -11.98
N ASP A 201 -28.99 -8.57 -12.28
CA ASP A 201 -28.22 -9.30 -11.26
C ASP A 201 -26.92 -8.55 -10.95
N VAL A 202 -26.48 -8.63 -9.70
CA VAL A 202 -25.26 -7.97 -9.21
C VAL A 202 -24.22 -9.03 -8.84
N TYR A 203 -23.01 -8.88 -9.35
CA TYR A 203 -21.89 -9.79 -9.14
C TYR A 203 -20.77 -9.05 -8.42
N LEU A 204 -20.46 -9.49 -7.20
CA LEU A 204 -19.38 -8.96 -6.37
C LEU A 204 -18.17 -9.88 -6.52
N PHE A 205 -17.12 -9.38 -7.18
CA PHE A 205 -15.87 -10.09 -7.38
C PHE A 205 -14.88 -9.77 -6.26
N THR A 206 -14.44 -10.80 -5.52
CA THR A 206 -13.52 -10.70 -4.36
C THR A 206 -12.78 -12.03 -4.18
N ASN A 207 -11.78 -12.08 -3.29
CA ASN A 207 -11.24 -13.32 -2.73
C ASN A 207 -11.41 -13.42 -1.21
N ASP A 208 -11.98 -12.40 -0.55
CA ASP A 208 -12.30 -12.50 0.88
C ASP A 208 -13.67 -13.16 1.08
N SER A 209 -13.65 -14.34 1.69
CA SER A 209 -14.84 -15.11 1.99
C SER A 209 -15.78 -14.44 3.00
N ASP A 210 -15.30 -13.49 3.81
CA ASP A 210 -16.14 -12.81 4.80
C ASP A 210 -17.23 -11.95 4.11
N LEU A 211 -17.07 -11.56 2.84
CA LEU A 211 -18.13 -10.90 2.04
C LEU A 211 -19.38 -11.77 1.82
N ILE A 212 -19.29 -13.09 1.99
CA ILE A 212 -20.46 -13.99 1.93
C ILE A 212 -21.39 -13.77 3.15
N VAL A 213 -20.85 -13.30 4.28
CA VAL A 213 -21.61 -13.12 5.54
C VAL A 213 -22.54 -11.90 5.49
N TYR A 214 -22.15 -10.88 4.73
CA TYR A 214 -22.85 -9.60 4.65
C TYR A 214 -24.28 -9.73 4.06
N PRO A 215 -25.21 -8.85 4.45
CA PRO A 215 -26.55 -8.77 3.87
C PRO A 215 -26.51 -8.10 2.48
N CYS A 216 -26.01 -8.81 1.47
CA CYS A 216 -25.74 -8.26 0.14
C CYS A 216 -26.98 -7.98 -0.75
N GLY A 217 -28.18 -8.37 -0.34
CA GLY A 217 -29.42 -8.24 -1.10
C GLY A 217 -29.73 -9.44 -2.01
N GLU A 218 -31.00 -9.60 -2.39
CA GLU A 218 -31.51 -10.86 -2.96
C GLU A 218 -30.92 -11.23 -4.33
N ARG A 219 -30.45 -10.27 -5.14
CA ARG A 219 -29.87 -10.53 -6.48
C ARG A 219 -28.35 -10.44 -6.50
N THR A 220 -27.71 -10.25 -5.35
CA THR A 220 -26.24 -10.17 -5.28
C THR A 220 -25.62 -11.54 -5.11
N LYS A 221 -24.67 -11.85 -5.99
CA LYS A 221 -23.88 -13.08 -5.98
C LYS A 221 -22.41 -12.70 -5.76
N VAL A 222 -21.70 -13.48 -4.96
CA VAL A 222 -20.28 -13.27 -4.64
C VAL A 222 -19.45 -14.28 -5.43
N VAL A 223 -18.50 -13.82 -6.24
CA VAL A 223 -17.66 -14.65 -7.10
C VAL A 223 -16.21 -14.57 -6.64
N MET A 224 -15.58 -15.74 -6.49
CA MET A 224 -14.17 -15.84 -6.11
C MET A 224 -13.27 -15.64 -7.33
N ILE A 225 -12.48 -14.56 -7.34
CA ILE A 225 -11.60 -14.18 -8.45
C ILE A 225 -10.57 -15.30 -8.74
N ASP A 226 -10.03 -15.93 -7.70
CA ASP A 226 -9.05 -17.03 -7.80
C ASP A 226 -9.59 -18.31 -8.45
N SER A 227 -10.91 -18.40 -8.61
CA SER A 227 -11.61 -19.55 -9.17
C SER A 227 -12.07 -19.33 -10.62
N MET A 228 -11.81 -18.15 -11.19
CA MET A 228 -12.21 -17.78 -12.54
C MET A 228 -11.37 -18.52 -13.57
N VAL A 229 -12.02 -19.22 -14.49
CA VAL A 229 -11.40 -19.98 -15.57
C VAL A 229 -12.15 -19.69 -16.86
N GLU A 230 -11.43 -19.18 -17.86
CA GLU A 230 -11.90 -19.14 -19.24
C GLU A 230 -11.85 -20.56 -19.84
N ARG A 231 -12.93 -20.98 -20.48
CA ARG A 231 -12.98 -22.20 -21.31
C ARG A 231 -13.53 -21.86 -22.68
N GLU A 232 -13.05 -22.60 -23.68
CA GLU A 232 -13.54 -22.52 -25.05
C GLU A 232 -14.34 -23.80 -25.34
N ASP A 233 -15.57 -23.65 -25.82
CA ASP A 233 -16.44 -24.73 -26.26
C ASP A 233 -16.89 -24.52 -27.71
N GLU A 234 -17.64 -25.47 -28.28
CA GLU A 234 -18.13 -25.41 -29.68
C GLU A 234 -19.04 -24.20 -29.96
N THR A 235 -19.52 -23.50 -28.92
CA THR A 235 -20.41 -22.34 -28.99
C THR A 235 -19.73 -21.00 -28.67
N GLY A 236 -18.42 -21.00 -28.41
CA GLY A 236 -17.62 -19.82 -28.12
C GLY A 236 -16.85 -19.91 -26.81
N LYS A 237 -16.46 -18.76 -26.25
CA LYS A 237 -15.78 -18.71 -24.95
C LYS A 237 -16.77 -18.54 -23.82
N VAL A 238 -16.55 -19.26 -22.72
CA VAL A 238 -17.35 -19.22 -21.50
C VAL A 238 -16.45 -18.92 -20.31
N LEU A 239 -16.94 -18.06 -19.42
CA LEU A 239 -16.28 -17.74 -18.17
C LEU A 239 -16.94 -18.52 -17.05
N GLU A 240 -16.18 -19.44 -16.43
CA GLU A 240 -16.62 -20.19 -15.26
C GLU A 240 -15.98 -19.67 -13.98
N ALA A 241 -16.73 -19.68 -12.88
CA ALA A 241 -16.22 -19.32 -11.57
C ALA A 241 -17.02 -19.98 -10.44
N ARG A 242 -16.47 -19.97 -9.22
CA ARG A 242 -17.18 -20.33 -8.00
C ARG A 242 -18.04 -19.16 -7.52
N GLU A 243 -19.35 -19.34 -7.67
CA GLU A 243 -20.39 -18.40 -7.26
C GLU A 243 -21.01 -18.82 -5.92
N PHE A 244 -21.18 -17.85 -5.03
CA PHE A 244 -21.97 -17.94 -3.80
C PHE A 244 -23.17 -16.99 -3.88
N TRP A 245 -24.33 -17.41 -3.40
CA TRP A 245 -25.52 -16.56 -3.33
C TRP A 245 -25.97 -16.41 -1.87
N PRO A 246 -25.51 -15.37 -1.13
CA PRO A 246 -25.74 -15.24 0.32
C PRO A 246 -27.21 -15.38 0.75
N SER A 247 -28.13 -14.69 0.06
CA SER A 247 -29.57 -14.79 0.34
C SER A 247 -30.15 -16.16 0.00
N GLY A 248 -29.62 -16.86 -1.02
CA GLY A 248 -29.98 -18.25 -1.30
C GLY A 248 -29.52 -19.21 -0.20
N LEU A 249 -28.30 -19.03 0.31
CA LEU A 249 -27.73 -19.80 1.41
C LEU A 249 -28.51 -19.58 2.73
N ALA A 250 -28.93 -18.35 3.03
CA ALA A 250 -29.76 -18.04 4.19
C ALA A 250 -31.15 -18.72 4.12
N LYS A 251 -31.67 -18.92 2.90
CA LYS A 251 -32.91 -19.66 2.61
C LYS A 251 -32.76 -21.19 2.65
N MET A 252 -31.55 -21.75 2.77
CA MET A 252 -31.31 -23.20 2.96
C MET A 252 -31.61 -23.68 4.40
N SER A 253 -31.92 -22.77 5.33
CA SER A 253 -32.40 -23.11 6.67
C SER A 253 -33.76 -23.80 6.61
N ARG A 254 -34.16 -24.53 7.67
CA ARG A 254 -35.54 -25.04 7.79
C ARG A 254 -36.57 -23.91 7.88
N GLU A 255 -36.16 -22.77 8.40
CA GLU A 255 -36.91 -21.51 8.48
C GLU A 255 -36.03 -20.43 7.84
N PRO A 256 -36.45 -19.80 6.72
CA PRO A 256 -35.61 -18.85 5.97
C PRO A 256 -35.06 -17.72 6.84
N MET A 257 -33.75 -17.49 6.79
CA MET A 257 -33.09 -16.38 7.47
C MET A 257 -32.92 -15.18 6.53
N LEU A 258 -32.82 -13.97 7.11
CA LEU A 258 -32.58 -12.73 6.35
C LEU A 258 -31.12 -12.61 5.89
N ASP A 259 -30.18 -13.07 6.71
CA ASP A 259 -28.74 -12.92 6.51
C ASP A 259 -27.97 -14.15 7.06
N LEU A 260 -26.65 -14.12 6.90
CA LEU A 260 -25.74 -15.15 7.41
C LEU A 260 -24.94 -14.71 8.65
N VAL A 261 -25.26 -13.57 9.27
CA VAL A 261 -24.52 -13.00 10.41
C VAL A 261 -24.66 -13.88 11.66
N ARG A 262 -25.87 -14.37 12.00
CA ARG A 262 -26.04 -15.29 13.14
C ARG A 262 -25.36 -16.66 12.91
N PRO A 263 -25.53 -17.34 11.75
CA PRO A 263 -24.76 -18.55 11.43
C PRO A 263 -23.24 -18.34 11.47
N ALA A 264 -22.75 -17.21 10.96
CA ALA A 264 -21.33 -16.85 10.99
C ALA A 264 -20.80 -16.70 12.43
N TYR A 265 -21.53 -15.98 13.29
CA TYR A 265 -21.22 -15.88 14.72
C TYR A 265 -21.22 -17.26 15.40
N ALA A 266 -22.20 -18.11 15.07
CA ALA A 266 -22.26 -19.47 15.56
C ALA A 266 -21.06 -20.32 15.12
N MET A 267 -20.53 -20.15 13.90
CA MET A 267 -19.32 -20.83 13.41
C MET A 267 -18.02 -20.31 14.01
N LEU A 268 -18.01 -19.05 14.47
CA LEU A 268 -16.91 -18.43 15.22
C LEU A 268 -16.87 -18.95 16.65
N ARG A 269 -18.01 -18.97 17.36
CA ARG A 269 -18.12 -19.39 18.77
C ARG A 269 -18.15 -20.91 18.96
N ARG A 270 -18.69 -21.66 17.99
CA ARG A 270 -18.86 -23.11 18.03
C ARG A 270 -18.10 -23.71 16.83
N HIS A 271 -17.30 -24.75 17.04
CA HIS A 271 -16.57 -25.46 15.97
C HIS A 271 -17.51 -26.37 15.15
N VAL A 272 -18.55 -25.79 14.55
CA VAL A 272 -19.62 -26.47 13.81
C VAL A 272 -19.52 -26.23 12.30
N THR A 273 -20.20 -27.07 11.52
CA THR A 273 -20.40 -26.92 10.07
C THR A 273 -21.37 -25.78 9.77
N PHE A 274 -21.35 -25.26 8.53
CA PHE A 274 -22.26 -24.20 8.10
C PHE A 274 -23.74 -24.60 8.27
N LYS A 275 -24.13 -25.80 7.80
CA LYS A 275 -25.53 -26.27 7.94
C LYS A 275 -25.98 -26.44 9.41
N ALA A 276 -25.09 -26.91 10.30
CA ALA A 276 -25.40 -27.01 11.72
C ALA A 276 -25.49 -25.63 12.41
N ALA A 277 -24.67 -24.67 11.98
CA ALA A 277 -24.78 -23.28 12.43
C ALA A 277 -26.09 -22.63 11.95
N LEU A 278 -26.44 -22.82 10.68
CA LEU A 278 -27.65 -22.29 10.05
C LEU A 278 -28.92 -22.81 10.75
N ASP A 279 -29.09 -24.12 10.85
CA ASP A 279 -30.27 -24.73 11.49
C ASP A 279 -30.39 -24.42 13.01
N GLY A 280 -29.26 -24.04 13.64
CA GLY A 280 -29.11 -23.79 15.08
C GLY A 280 -28.83 -22.32 15.47
N SER A 281 -29.22 -21.35 14.63
CA SER A 281 -29.08 -19.89 14.88
C SER A 281 -30.40 -19.12 14.74
N ARG A 282 -31.53 -19.78 15.04
CA ARG A 282 -32.89 -19.23 14.89
C ARG A 282 -33.17 -18.12 15.91
N GLU A 283 -32.93 -18.42 17.18
CA GLU A 283 -33.19 -17.49 18.28
C GLU A 283 -32.35 -16.21 18.13
N PRO A 284 -32.91 -15.03 18.41
CA PRO A 284 -32.14 -13.80 18.59
C PRO A 284 -31.04 -13.98 19.64
N ILE A 285 -29.86 -13.41 19.39
CA ILE A 285 -28.74 -13.45 20.31
C ILE A 285 -28.58 -12.07 20.94
N GLU A 286 -29.09 -11.92 22.16
CA GLU A 286 -29.04 -10.65 22.90
C GLU A 286 -27.84 -10.62 23.84
N ASN A 287 -26.64 -10.45 23.29
CA ASN A 287 -25.44 -10.16 24.08
C ASN A 287 -24.47 -9.21 23.37
N LEU A 288 -23.63 -8.54 24.16
CA LEU A 288 -22.69 -7.52 23.69
C LEU A 288 -21.68 -8.07 22.67
N GLU A 289 -21.23 -9.32 22.83
CA GLU A 289 -20.27 -9.94 21.91
C GLU A 289 -20.87 -10.16 20.52
N TYR A 290 -22.11 -10.65 20.44
CA TYR A 290 -22.86 -10.76 19.18
C TYR A 290 -23.14 -9.38 18.58
N ALA A 291 -23.54 -8.39 19.40
CA ALA A 291 -23.79 -7.03 18.90
C ALA A 291 -22.53 -6.42 18.27
N GLN A 292 -21.37 -6.57 18.91
CA GLN A 292 -20.07 -6.14 18.37
C GLN A 292 -19.70 -6.89 17.09
N PHE A 293 -19.94 -8.21 17.02
CA PHE A 293 -19.72 -9.01 15.81
C PHE A 293 -20.67 -8.62 14.66
N ALA A 294 -21.95 -8.40 14.95
CA ALA A 294 -22.94 -8.01 13.94
C ALA A 294 -22.63 -6.64 13.35
N GLU A 295 -22.12 -5.70 14.17
CA GLU A 295 -21.71 -4.39 13.67
C GLU A 295 -20.50 -4.45 12.72
N THR A 296 -19.64 -5.49 12.79
CA THR A 296 -18.57 -5.65 11.77
C THR A 296 -19.08 -6.06 10.38
N TYR A 297 -20.37 -6.44 10.26
CA TYR A 297 -21.04 -6.73 8.99
C TYR A 297 -22.15 -5.70 8.67
N SER A 298 -22.18 -4.57 9.41
CA SER A 298 -23.12 -3.46 9.23
C SER A 298 -22.67 -2.55 8.10
N ILE A 299 -23.50 -2.37 7.07
CA ILE A 299 -23.23 -1.47 5.95
C ILE A 299 -23.70 -0.03 6.17
N LYS A 300 -24.35 0.28 7.30
CA LYS A 300 -25.03 1.59 7.53
C LYS A 300 -24.07 2.79 7.34
N VAL A 301 -22.88 2.68 7.94
CA VAL A 301 -21.84 3.73 7.84
C VAL A 301 -21.28 3.82 6.42
N ALA A 302 -21.01 2.67 5.79
CA ALA A 302 -20.49 2.62 4.43
C ALA A 302 -21.48 3.17 3.39
N SER A 303 -22.78 2.86 3.50
CA SER A 303 -23.82 3.42 2.60
C SER A 303 -23.88 4.94 2.67
N ARG A 304 -23.90 5.52 3.88
CA ARG A 304 -23.91 6.98 4.06
C ARG A 304 -22.64 7.63 3.48
N LEU A 305 -21.47 7.10 3.84
CA LEU A 305 -20.19 7.63 3.34
C LEU A 305 -20.03 7.45 1.82
N LEU A 306 -20.57 6.39 1.24
CA LEU A 306 -20.59 6.18 -0.21
C LEU A 306 -21.48 7.20 -0.93
N GLU A 307 -22.62 7.56 -0.35
CA GLU A 307 -23.48 8.64 -0.87
C GLU A 307 -22.79 10.00 -0.80
N GLU A 308 -22.14 10.31 0.32
CA GLU A 308 -21.32 11.52 0.48
C GLU A 308 -20.19 11.56 -0.58
N LEU A 309 -19.43 10.48 -0.75
CA LEU A 309 -18.36 10.38 -1.76
C LEU A 309 -18.89 10.56 -3.19
N GLN A 310 -20.00 9.92 -3.53
CA GLN A 310 -20.59 9.99 -4.87
C GLN A 310 -21.15 11.40 -5.16
N ALA A 311 -21.73 12.08 -4.17
CA ALA A 311 -22.29 13.41 -4.32
C ALA A 311 -21.22 14.52 -4.50
N HIS A 312 -20.06 14.37 -3.85
CA HIS A 312 -18.97 15.37 -3.92
C HIS A 312 -18.01 15.18 -5.09
N ARG A 313 -18.26 14.20 -5.97
CA ARG A 313 -17.36 13.94 -7.09
C ARG A 313 -17.49 15.01 -8.18
N GLN A 314 -16.41 15.71 -8.45
CA GLN A 314 -16.32 16.59 -9.63
C GLN A 314 -16.01 15.76 -10.89
N PRO A 315 -16.85 15.80 -11.94
CA PRO A 315 -16.58 15.10 -13.19
C PRO A 315 -15.26 15.58 -13.83
N GLY A 316 -14.44 14.65 -14.32
CA GLY A 316 -13.19 14.95 -15.02
C GLY A 316 -11.97 15.25 -14.12
N VAL A 317 -12.08 15.10 -12.80
CA VAL A 317 -10.94 15.27 -11.87
C VAL A 317 -10.39 13.91 -11.42
N SER A 318 -9.47 13.31 -12.20
CA SER A 318 -8.73 12.11 -11.76
C SER A 318 -7.78 12.36 -10.57
N GLY A 319 -7.51 13.62 -10.23
CA GLY A 319 -6.67 14.02 -9.09
C GLY A 319 -7.41 13.98 -7.75
N GLY A 320 -7.69 12.79 -7.23
CA GLY A 320 -8.36 12.64 -5.93
C GLY A 320 -8.20 11.31 -5.19
N LEU A 321 -7.66 10.26 -5.84
CA LEU A 321 -7.45 8.96 -5.19
C LEU A 321 -6.14 8.97 -4.38
N LEU A 322 -6.27 9.12 -3.06
CA LEU A 322 -5.17 8.99 -2.11
C LEU A 322 -4.69 7.54 -2.03
N TYR A 323 -3.39 7.31 -1.83
CA TYR A 323 -2.90 5.98 -1.48
C TYR A 323 -3.47 5.55 -0.12
N SER A 324 -3.80 4.26 0.05
CA SER A 324 -4.56 3.77 1.21
C SER A 324 -3.98 4.18 2.57
N ARG A 325 -2.65 4.30 2.69
CA ARG A 325 -1.97 4.77 3.91
C ARG A 325 -2.01 6.28 4.12
N VAL A 326 -2.02 7.07 3.06
CA VAL A 326 -2.18 8.53 3.13
C VAL A 326 -3.63 8.87 3.44
N SER A 327 -4.55 8.22 2.73
CA SER A 327 -5.99 8.25 3.03
C SER A 327 -6.23 7.91 4.49
N GLU A 328 -5.65 6.82 5.00
CA GLU A 328 -5.84 6.37 6.37
C GLU A 328 -5.36 7.39 7.39
N PHE A 329 -4.18 7.98 7.16
CA PHE A 329 -3.63 9.01 8.03
C PHE A 329 -4.52 10.27 8.08
N VAL A 330 -5.03 10.73 6.93
CA VAL A 330 -5.96 11.86 6.85
C VAL A 330 -7.31 11.55 7.52
N HIS A 331 -7.86 10.36 7.32
CA HIS A 331 -9.12 9.95 7.95
C HIS A 331 -9.00 9.83 9.47
N LEU A 332 -7.89 9.30 9.99
CA LEU A 332 -7.62 9.27 11.43
C LEU A 332 -7.49 10.69 12.02
N ALA A 333 -6.81 11.61 11.32
CA ALA A 333 -6.71 12.99 11.75
C ALA A 333 -8.08 13.70 11.78
N ARG A 334 -8.90 13.54 10.73
CA ARG A 334 -10.26 14.07 10.67
C ARG A 334 -11.16 13.51 11.77
N TYR A 335 -11.07 12.20 12.06
CA TYR A 335 -11.82 11.56 13.12
C TYR A 335 -11.45 12.11 14.51
N GLU A 336 -10.15 12.28 14.78
CA GLU A 336 -9.68 12.88 16.04
C GLU A 336 -10.11 14.35 16.17
N GLN A 337 -10.09 15.13 15.09
CA GLN A 337 -10.60 16.51 15.09
C GLN A 337 -12.09 16.57 15.47
N GLN A 338 -12.91 15.69 14.88
CA GLN A 338 -14.33 15.59 15.21
C GLN A 338 -14.54 15.21 16.67
N ARG A 339 -13.84 14.17 17.15
CA ARG A 339 -13.90 13.69 18.54
C ARG A 339 -13.53 14.79 19.56
N LEU A 340 -12.49 15.58 19.28
CA LEU A 340 -12.10 16.72 20.11
C LEU A 340 -13.16 17.82 20.10
N THR A 341 -13.79 18.09 18.95
CA THR A 341 -14.85 19.09 18.80
C THR A 341 -16.12 18.70 19.58
N GLU A 342 -16.55 17.44 19.50
CA GLU A 342 -17.70 16.89 20.22
C GLU A 342 -17.49 16.91 21.75
N ASN A 343 -16.30 16.53 22.21
CA ASN A 343 -15.91 16.64 23.62
C ASN A 343 -15.92 18.09 24.11
N ALA A 344 -15.39 19.03 23.32
CA ALA A 344 -15.39 20.45 23.65
C ALA A 344 -16.81 21.05 23.71
N ALA A 345 -17.74 20.59 22.87
CA ALA A 345 -19.14 20.98 22.94
C ALA A 345 -19.82 20.44 24.22
N THR A 346 -19.59 19.17 24.55
CA THR A 346 -20.15 18.52 25.75
C THR A 346 -19.65 19.14 27.06
N LEU A 347 -18.40 19.61 27.09
CA LEU A 347 -17.82 20.34 28.22
C LEU A 347 -18.33 21.78 28.37
N ARG A 348 -18.92 22.37 27.31
CA ARG A 348 -19.57 23.69 27.39
C ARG A 348 -20.98 23.57 27.95
N THR A 349 -21.78 22.61 27.47
CA THR A 349 -23.15 22.39 27.95
C THR A 349 -23.24 21.93 29.40
N SER A 350 -22.24 21.17 29.89
CA SER A 350 -22.18 20.73 31.28
C SER A 350 -21.78 21.83 32.28
N LYS A 351 -21.08 22.88 31.83
CA LYS A 351 -20.73 24.05 32.68
C LYS A 351 -21.88 25.03 32.93
N GLU A 352 -22.98 24.93 32.18
CA GLU A 352 -24.19 25.74 32.40
C GLU A 352 -25.20 25.07 33.36
N GLY A 353 -24.94 23.82 33.81
CA GLY A 353 -25.87 23.03 34.61
C GLY A 353 -25.49 22.75 36.07
N SER A 354 -24.19 22.67 36.42
CA SER A 354 -23.78 22.07 37.70
C SER A 354 -22.55 22.74 38.35
N GLN A 355 -22.75 23.37 39.52
CA GLN A 355 -21.72 23.45 40.55
C GLN A 355 -21.66 22.09 41.26
N GLY A 356 -20.58 21.32 41.07
CA GLY A 356 -20.39 20.01 41.68
C GLY A 356 -18.91 19.68 41.83
N ASN A 357 -18.53 19.13 42.99
CA ASN A 357 -17.14 18.91 43.39
C ASN A 357 -16.34 18.09 42.39
N GLY A 358 -15.09 18.48 42.18
CA GLY A 358 -14.13 17.68 41.43
C GLY A 358 -13.56 16.55 42.26
N ASP A 359 -13.68 15.33 41.75
CA ASP A 359 -12.75 14.24 42.01
C ASP A 359 -12.78 13.32 40.78
N ASP A 360 -11.87 13.56 39.83
CA ASP A 360 -11.70 12.69 38.65
C ASP A 360 -10.27 12.12 38.63
N SER A 361 -10.11 11.03 39.36
CA SER A 361 -8.97 10.12 39.25
C SER A 361 -9.22 9.10 38.13
N SER A 362 -9.52 9.59 36.92
CA SER A 362 -9.65 8.73 35.74
C SER A 362 -8.30 8.10 35.39
N LEU A 363 -8.25 6.75 35.42
CA LEU A 363 -7.05 5.99 35.11
C LEU A 363 -6.55 6.34 33.70
N GLY A 364 -5.22 6.47 33.58
CA GLY A 364 -4.57 7.03 32.40
C GLY A 364 -4.95 6.34 31.08
N ASN A 365 -5.86 6.96 30.34
CA ASN A 365 -5.91 6.79 28.89
C ASN A 365 -4.60 7.32 28.31
N PRO A 366 -3.91 6.56 27.43
CA PRO A 366 -2.76 7.10 26.72
C PRO A 366 -3.18 8.32 25.90
N SER A 367 -2.29 9.32 25.84
CA SER A 367 -2.50 10.49 24.99
C SER A 367 -2.88 10.08 23.57
N PRO A 368 -3.84 10.75 22.92
CA PRO A 368 -4.21 10.43 21.55
C PRO A 368 -2.98 10.51 20.64
N ARG A 369 -2.76 9.45 19.86
CA ARG A 369 -1.66 9.32 18.90
C ARG A 369 -2.20 9.00 17.52
N LEU A 370 -1.68 9.66 16.50
CA LEU A 370 -1.92 9.31 15.10
C LEU A 370 -0.78 8.39 14.62
N VAL A 371 -1.14 7.27 13.99
CA VAL A 371 -0.16 6.28 13.52
C VAL A 371 -0.12 6.24 11.99
N MET A 372 1.00 6.64 11.41
CA MET A 372 1.29 6.48 9.99
C MET A 372 1.92 5.11 9.74
N TYR A 373 1.19 4.16 9.15
CA TYR A 373 1.70 2.82 8.87
C TYR A 373 2.44 2.79 7.53
N LEU A 374 3.73 2.42 7.54
CA LEU A 374 4.52 2.35 6.31
C LEU A 374 4.42 0.96 5.67
N PRO A 375 4.40 0.85 4.32
CA PRO A 375 4.41 -0.44 3.62
C PRO A 375 5.62 -1.34 3.99
N SER A 376 5.44 -2.66 3.84
CA SER A 376 6.55 -3.62 3.92
C SER A 376 7.39 -3.54 2.65
N LEU A 377 8.64 -3.09 2.78
CA LEU A 377 9.60 -3.04 1.66
C LEU A 377 10.35 -4.37 1.54
N PHE A 378 10.78 -4.73 0.33
CA PHE A 378 11.68 -5.86 0.10
C PHE A 378 13.13 -5.41 0.29
N GLU A 379 13.57 -5.38 1.55
CA GLU A 379 14.88 -4.85 1.96
C GLU A 379 15.80 -5.92 2.57
N ASP A 380 17.07 -5.58 2.84
CA ASP A 380 17.97 -6.45 3.62
C ASP A 380 17.63 -6.39 5.13
N PRO A 381 17.02 -7.44 5.74
CA PRO A 381 16.63 -7.41 7.15
C PRO A 381 17.83 -7.39 8.12
N SER A 382 19.06 -7.66 7.65
CA SER A 382 20.28 -7.55 8.47
C SER A 382 20.77 -6.11 8.63
N ARG A 383 20.19 -5.16 7.89
CA ARG A 383 20.46 -3.72 7.99
C ARG A 383 19.37 -3.00 8.80
N GLY A 384 19.63 -1.75 9.17
CA GLY A 384 18.57 -0.84 9.62
C GLY A 384 17.49 -0.66 8.54
N SER A 385 16.28 -0.26 8.89
CA SER A 385 15.19 -0.18 7.90
C SER A 385 15.44 0.90 6.85
N ALA A 386 15.15 0.57 5.59
CA ALA A 386 15.20 1.47 4.44
C ALA A 386 14.36 2.74 4.67
N TRP A 387 13.25 2.64 5.43
CA TRP A 387 12.45 3.77 5.92
C TRP A 387 13.21 4.78 6.81
N ARG A 388 14.52 4.64 7.03
CA ARG A 388 15.36 5.71 7.61
C ARG A 388 15.52 6.91 6.67
N VAL A 389 15.42 6.72 5.36
CA VAL A 389 15.32 7.84 4.41
C VAL A 389 13.88 8.33 4.29
N GLY A 390 13.68 9.56 3.83
CA GLY A 390 12.40 10.20 3.62
C GLY A 390 11.70 10.66 4.90
N ILE A 391 12.34 10.52 6.06
CA ILE A 391 11.82 11.01 7.35
C ILE A 391 11.50 12.51 7.28
N PRO A 392 12.34 13.40 6.69
CA PRO A 392 12.02 14.82 6.57
C PRO A 392 10.69 15.09 5.85
N PHE A 393 10.46 14.44 4.69
CA PHE A 393 9.23 14.56 3.93
C PHE A 393 8.00 14.10 4.71
N ARG A 394 8.08 12.94 5.37
CA ARG A 394 6.98 12.42 6.22
C ARG A 394 6.73 13.31 7.45
N THR A 395 7.78 13.93 8.00
CA THR A 395 7.70 14.84 9.15
C THR A 395 7.00 16.15 8.82
N VAL A 396 7.32 16.74 7.65
CA VAL A 396 6.61 17.91 7.12
C VAL A 396 5.15 17.56 6.81
N ALA A 397 4.90 16.45 6.12
CA ALA A 397 3.54 15.99 5.81
C ALA A 397 2.69 15.75 7.08
N ALA A 398 3.27 15.11 8.11
CA ALA A 398 2.62 14.93 9.41
C ALA A 398 2.30 16.26 10.10
N SER A 399 3.25 17.20 10.10
CA SER A 399 3.06 18.53 10.70
C SER A 399 1.97 19.32 9.98
N MET A 400 1.92 19.28 8.64
CA MET A 400 0.87 19.88 7.83
C MET A 400 -0.53 19.32 8.16
N VAL A 401 -0.68 18.00 8.28
CA VAL A 401 -1.95 17.36 8.66
C VAL A 401 -2.38 17.77 10.07
N SER A 402 -1.47 17.77 11.04
CA SER A 402 -1.77 18.23 12.41
C SER A 402 -2.18 19.70 12.44
N SER A 403 -1.48 20.59 11.73
CA SER A 403 -1.85 22.01 11.65
C SER A 403 -3.20 22.22 10.97
N TYR A 404 -3.46 21.52 9.86
CA TYR A 404 -4.71 21.63 9.09
C TYR A 404 -5.94 21.19 9.91
N HIS A 405 -5.82 20.09 10.67
CA HIS A 405 -6.88 19.62 11.56
C HIS A 405 -6.85 20.24 12.98
N ALA A 406 -5.97 21.23 13.23
CA ALA A 406 -5.76 21.86 14.54
C ALA A 406 -5.50 20.88 15.69
N LEU A 407 -4.73 19.81 15.42
CA LEU A 407 -4.46 18.72 16.36
C LEU A 407 -3.15 18.93 17.13
N ASN A 408 -3.23 18.81 18.46
CA ASN A 408 -2.07 18.68 19.34
C ASN A 408 -1.96 17.22 19.83
N VAL A 409 -1.56 16.33 18.93
CA VAL A 409 -1.48 14.88 19.13
C VAL A 409 -0.10 14.37 18.69
N GLU A 410 0.40 13.32 19.34
CA GLU A 410 1.66 12.69 18.92
C GLU A 410 1.44 12.01 17.57
N VAL A 411 2.30 12.26 16.58
CA VAL A 411 2.31 11.49 15.33
C VAL A 411 3.49 10.53 15.35
N VAL A 412 3.21 9.24 15.16
CA VAL A 412 4.22 8.18 15.13
C VAL A 412 4.16 7.42 13.79
N GLU A 413 5.30 7.05 13.24
CA GLU A 413 5.38 6.12 12.11
C GLU A 413 5.55 4.68 12.61
N CYS A 414 4.80 3.74 12.04
CA CYS A 414 4.90 2.32 12.33
C CYS A 414 5.64 1.60 11.19
N ARG A 415 6.81 1.03 11.51
CA ARG A 415 7.74 0.43 10.53
C ARG A 415 8.63 -0.66 11.17
N ARG A 416 9.49 -1.28 10.35
CA ARG A 416 10.52 -2.21 10.84
C ARG A 416 11.59 -1.46 11.67
N ALA A 417 11.93 -2.03 12.82
CA ALA A 417 13.06 -1.66 13.66
C ALA A 417 13.84 -2.94 14.04
N GLY A 418 14.99 -3.15 13.39
CA GLY A 418 15.70 -4.43 13.49
C GLY A 418 14.87 -5.56 12.89
N LEU A 419 14.58 -6.59 13.68
CA LEU A 419 13.75 -7.74 13.28
C LEU A 419 12.29 -7.63 13.76
N ASN A 420 11.89 -6.52 14.36
CA ASN A 420 10.54 -6.31 14.91
C ASN A 420 9.82 -5.15 14.23
N VAL A 421 8.49 -5.11 14.34
CA VAL A 421 7.70 -3.89 14.08
C VAL A 421 7.77 -2.96 15.30
N SER A 422 7.92 -1.65 15.07
CA SER A 422 7.96 -0.63 16.11
C SER A 422 7.31 0.68 15.65
N THR A 423 6.84 1.48 16.61
CA THR A 423 6.42 2.86 16.40
C THR A 423 7.54 3.82 16.75
N GLN A 424 7.83 4.80 15.90
CA GLN A 424 8.84 5.84 16.12
C GLN A 424 8.16 7.22 16.02
N PRO A 425 8.37 8.15 16.97
CA PRO A 425 7.75 9.47 16.91
C PRO A 425 8.33 10.32 15.78
N LEU A 426 7.46 11.04 15.06
CA LEU A 426 7.85 12.10 14.14
C LEU A 426 7.93 13.42 14.90
N LYS A 427 8.95 14.24 14.59
CA LYS A 427 9.11 15.56 15.22
C LYS A 427 7.98 16.48 14.78
N HIS A 428 7.18 16.99 15.70
CA HIS A 428 6.25 18.08 15.37
C HIS A 428 7.06 19.34 15.01
N LEU A 429 6.85 19.88 13.81
CA LEU A 429 7.49 21.11 13.33
C LEU A 429 6.58 22.32 13.56
N SER A 430 7.18 23.48 13.82
CA SER A 430 6.42 24.73 13.80
C SER A 430 6.00 25.07 12.36
N THR A 431 5.02 25.95 12.20
CA THR A 431 4.63 26.50 10.89
C THR A 431 5.84 27.10 10.15
N ALA A 432 6.76 27.75 10.87
CA ALA A 432 7.98 28.35 10.32
C ALA A 432 8.99 27.30 9.83
N ASP A 433 9.26 26.24 10.63
CA ASP A 433 10.17 25.16 10.23
C ASP A 433 9.60 24.37 9.03
N THR A 434 8.28 24.17 9.03
CA THR A 434 7.53 23.54 7.94
C THR A 434 7.67 24.37 6.65
N GLN A 435 7.44 25.68 6.74
CA GLN A 435 7.62 26.63 5.64
C GLN A 435 9.05 26.64 5.10
N GLN A 436 10.05 26.68 5.98
CA GLN A 436 11.47 26.67 5.60
C GLN A 436 11.84 25.39 4.83
N SER A 437 11.33 24.23 5.27
CA SER A 437 11.58 22.94 4.62
C SER A 437 10.97 22.88 3.22
N LEU A 438 9.72 23.33 3.08
CA LEU A 438 9.01 23.40 1.80
C LEU A 438 9.72 24.34 0.80
N GLU A 439 10.18 25.51 1.26
CA GLU A 439 10.90 26.48 0.43
C GLU A 439 12.28 25.94 -0.01
N ALA A 440 13.00 25.26 0.90
CA ALA A 440 14.28 24.63 0.59
C ALA A 440 14.14 23.56 -0.51
N TRP A 441 13.12 22.69 -0.43
CA TRP A 441 12.84 21.70 -1.46
C TRP A 441 12.35 22.32 -2.77
N LYS A 442 11.46 23.32 -2.73
CA LYS A 442 11.03 24.06 -3.93
C LYS A 442 12.22 24.62 -4.71
N LYS A 443 13.23 25.14 -4.00
CA LYS A 443 14.48 25.66 -4.58
C LYS A 443 15.40 24.53 -5.08
N SER A 444 15.64 23.48 -4.29
CA SER A 444 16.59 22.41 -4.68
C SER A 444 16.03 21.53 -5.80
N ILE A 445 14.79 21.04 -5.67
CA ILE A 445 14.11 20.22 -6.68
C ILE A 445 13.95 21.04 -7.97
N GLY A 446 13.44 22.27 -7.89
CA GLY A 446 13.30 23.16 -9.05
C GLY A 446 14.62 23.40 -9.79
N ARG A 447 15.72 23.59 -9.07
CA ARG A 447 17.07 23.73 -9.65
C ARG A 447 17.51 22.46 -10.37
N GLU A 448 17.45 21.30 -9.73
CA GLU A 448 17.91 20.05 -10.35
C GLU A 448 17.03 19.65 -11.56
N LEU A 449 15.70 19.83 -11.47
CA LEU A 449 14.78 19.62 -12.59
C LEU A 449 15.06 20.54 -13.80
N THR A 450 15.71 21.68 -13.58
CA THR A 450 16.15 22.61 -14.63
C THR A 450 17.52 22.20 -15.21
N ARG A 451 18.48 21.82 -14.35
CA ARG A 451 19.83 21.35 -14.78
C ARG A 451 19.78 20.07 -15.60
N THR A 452 18.81 19.21 -15.34
CA THR A 452 18.67 17.88 -15.97
C THR A 452 17.60 17.85 -17.07
N THR A 453 17.35 19.00 -17.72
CA THR A 453 16.38 19.17 -18.81
C THR A 453 16.65 18.32 -20.05
N ASN A 454 17.92 17.93 -20.26
CA ASN A 454 18.36 16.97 -21.26
C ASN A 454 17.85 15.53 -21.03
N LEU A 455 17.38 15.21 -19.82
CA LEU A 455 16.77 13.92 -19.50
C LEU A 455 15.25 13.96 -19.69
N GLY A 456 14.70 12.85 -20.19
CA GLY A 456 13.26 12.56 -20.12
C GLY A 456 12.75 12.57 -18.68
N VAL A 457 11.49 12.97 -18.48
CA VAL A 457 10.90 13.28 -17.17
C VAL A 457 11.13 12.18 -16.13
N THR A 458 10.91 10.91 -16.48
CA THR A 458 11.11 9.78 -15.57
C THR A 458 12.54 9.65 -15.08
N ARG A 459 13.53 9.66 -16.00
CA ARG A 459 14.97 9.62 -15.67
C ARG A 459 15.33 10.79 -14.76
N ARG A 460 14.82 11.98 -15.07
CA ARG A 460 15.02 13.20 -14.29
C ARG A 460 14.63 13.01 -12.82
N TRP A 461 13.43 12.48 -12.59
CA TRP A 461 12.94 12.22 -11.24
C TRP A 461 13.67 11.08 -10.54
N ARG A 462 14.05 9.99 -11.23
CA ARG A 462 14.91 8.94 -10.64
C ARG A 462 16.19 9.54 -10.07
N PHE A 463 16.83 10.45 -10.81
CA PHE A 463 18.03 11.15 -10.35
C PHE A 463 17.75 12.02 -9.11
N VAL A 464 16.72 12.88 -9.16
CA VAL A 464 16.36 13.75 -8.02
C VAL A 464 16.04 12.96 -6.75
N VAL A 465 15.25 11.88 -6.86
CA VAL A 465 14.92 11.02 -5.71
C VAL A 465 16.17 10.31 -5.19
N MET A 466 17.09 9.86 -6.06
CA MET A 466 18.36 9.28 -5.63
C MET A 466 19.28 10.32 -4.94
N GLN A 467 19.34 11.56 -5.43
CA GLN A 467 20.07 12.65 -4.77
C GLN A 467 19.54 12.90 -3.36
N LEU A 468 18.21 12.96 -3.18
CA LEU A 468 17.57 13.08 -1.87
C LEU A 468 17.87 11.88 -0.96
N THR A 469 17.76 10.65 -1.49
CA THR A 469 18.12 9.40 -0.78
C THR A 469 19.55 9.45 -0.24
N LEU A 470 20.51 9.89 -1.06
CA LEU A 470 21.93 9.98 -0.70
C LEU A 470 22.20 11.10 0.32
N ALA A 471 21.50 12.23 0.22
CA ALA A 471 21.59 13.32 1.19
C ALA A 471 21.07 12.90 2.57
N ASP A 472 19.93 12.20 2.63
CA ASP A 472 19.39 11.63 3.86
C ASP A 472 20.37 10.62 4.48
N MET A 473 20.91 9.69 3.68
CA MET A 473 21.94 8.74 4.13
C MET A 473 23.18 9.44 4.70
N ALA A 474 23.67 10.50 4.05
CA ALA A 474 24.82 11.27 4.51
C ALA A 474 24.53 11.97 5.85
N SER A 475 23.36 12.60 5.99
CA SER A 475 22.96 13.29 7.23
C SER A 475 22.89 12.33 8.43
N GLU A 476 22.42 11.12 8.21
CA GLU A 476 22.33 10.03 9.20
C GLU A 476 23.67 9.31 9.44
N ASN A 477 24.77 9.79 8.84
CA ASN A 477 26.11 9.20 8.90
C ASN A 477 26.14 7.71 8.45
N VAL A 478 25.27 7.35 7.50
CA VAL A 478 25.22 6.02 6.90
C VAL A 478 26.23 5.95 5.75
N ALA A 479 27.00 4.86 5.67
CA ALA A 479 27.95 4.64 4.59
C ALA A 479 27.24 4.63 3.23
N LEU A 480 27.69 5.50 2.32
CA LEU A 480 27.08 5.66 1.00
C LEU A 480 27.33 4.44 0.09
N PRO A 481 26.44 4.18 -0.89
CA PRO A 481 26.66 3.16 -1.90
C PRO A 481 27.79 3.56 -2.85
N THR A 482 28.34 2.61 -3.62
CA THR A 482 29.33 2.95 -4.64
C THR A 482 28.66 3.58 -5.87
N THR A 483 29.41 4.34 -6.66
CA THR A 483 28.94 4.90 -7.94
C THR A 483 28.29 3.85 -8.84
N ASP A 484 28.82 2.64 -8.87
CA ASP A 484 28.30 1.51 -9.66
C ASP A 484 26.97 0.99 -9.13
N GLU A 485 26.77 0.95 -7.80
CA GLU A 485 25.51 0.56 -7.19
C GLU A 485 24.42 1.61 -7.44
N ILE A 486 24.76 2.90 -7.28
CA ILE A 486 23.86 4.02 -7.58
C ILE A 486 23.45 3.98 -9.06
N THR A 487 24.42 3.81 -9.96
CA THR A 487 24.21 3.70 -11.41
C THR A 487 23.35 2.49 -11.77
N SER A 488 23.58 1.34 -11.13
CA SER A 488 22.78 0.13 -11.34
C SER A 488 21.32 0.31 -10.95
N VAL A 489 21.05 1.00 -9.82
CA VAL A 489 19.68 1.26 -9.35
C VAL A 489 18.98 2.31 -10.21
N LEU A 490 19.68 3.38 -10.63
CA LEU A 490 19.13 4.41 -11.53
C LEU A 490 18.74 3.85 -12.91
N ALA A 491 19.54 2.91 -13.43
CA ALA A 491 19.25 2.16 -14.65
C ALA A 491 18.23 1.01 -14.46
N CYS A 492 17.60 0.90 -13.28
CA CYS A 492 16.60 -0.12 -12.94
C CYS A 492 17.06 -1.57 -13.18
N LYS A 493 18.35 -1.86 -13.01
CA LYS A 493 18.90 -3.22 -13.22
C LYS A 493 18.43 -4.19 -12.12
N PRO A 494 18.29 -5.49 -12.43
CA PRO A 494 17.95 -6.51 -11.42
C PRO A 494 18.89 -6.52 -10.22
N ALA A 495 18.31 -6.63 -9.01
CA ALA A 495 19.07 -6.65 -7.77
C ALA A 495 19.71 -8.03 -7.52
N THR A 496 20.96 -8.18 -7.93
CA THR A 496 21.76 -9.43 -7.80
C THR A 496 22.44 -9.60 -6.42
N THR A 497 22.38 -8.58 -5.56
CA THR A 497 22.97 -8.63 -4.20
C THR A 497 22.05 -7.99 -3.17
N TRP A 498 22.13 -8.44 -1.90
CA TRP A 498 21.39 -7.84 -0.79
C TRP A 498 21.68 -6.34 -0.56
N ARG A 499 22.87 -5.86 -0.98
CA ARG A 499 23.21 -4.44 -0.92
C ARG A 499 22.44 -3.64 -1.97
N LEU A 500 22.29 -4.16 -3.18
CA LEU A 500 21.41 -3.57 -4.21
C LEU A 500 19.93 -3.66 -3.80
N VAL A 501 19.46 -4.80 -3.30
CA VAL A 501 18.08 -4.96 -2.78
C VAL A 501 17.76 -3.88 -1.74
N HIS A 502 18.65 -3.64 -0.79
CA HIS A 502 18.46 -2.58 0.20
C HIS A 502 18.47 -1.17 -0.41
N LEU A 503 19.34 -0.89 -1.39
CA LEU A 503 19.37 0.42 -2.04
C LEU A 503 18.12 0.69 -2.90
N HIS A 504 17.57 -0.33 -3.58
CA HIS A 504 16.26 -0.22 -4.24
C HIS A 504 15.17 0.10 -3.21
N ALA A 505 15.11 -0.61 -2.08
CA ALA A 505 14.15 -0.32 -1.02
C ALA A 505 14.31 1.08 -0.40
N GLN A 506 15.54 1.62 -0.34
CA GLN A 506 15.77 3.01 0.09
C GLN A 506 15.23 4.01 -0.94
N LEU A 507 15.43 3.77 -2.24
CA LEU A 507 14.83 4.60 -3.29
C LEU A 507 13.29 4.51 -3.28
N GLU A 508 12.73 3.32 -3.05
CA GLU A 508 11.28 3.13 -2.85
C GLU A 508 10.76 3.93 -1.64
N ALA A 509 11.47 3.89 -0.52
CA ALA A 509 11.12 4.62 0.70
C ALA A 509 11.14 6.15 0.49
N GLU A 510 12.15 6.66 -0.22
CA GLU A 510 12.29 8.08 -0.54
C GLU A 510 11.18 8.54 -1.49
N TYR A 511 11.02 7.85 -2.62
CA TYR A 511 9.96 8.09 -3.60
C TYR A 511 8.57 8.12 -2.95
N TYR A 512 8.27 7.13 -2.12
CA TYR A 512 6.99 7.05 -1.42
C TYR A 512 6.81 8.20 -0.43
N SER A 513 7.87 8.62 0.28
CA SER A 513 7.80 9.74 1.22
C SER A 513 7.52 11.07 0.52
N ILE A 514 8.06 11.26 -0.69
CA ILE A 514 7.74 12.40 -1.55
C ILE A 514 6.29 12.32 -2.05
N GLN A 515 5.79 11.12 -2.39
CA GLN A 515 4.38 10.91 -2.75
C GLN A 515 3.42 11.19 -1.58
N VAL A 516 3.79 10.84 -0.35
CA VAL A 516 3.04 11.23 0.87
C VAL A 516 2.94 12.75 0.96
N LEU A 517 4.07 13.48 0.82
CA LEU A 517 4.03 14.95 0.85
C LEU A 517 3.20 15.53 -0.31
N LYS A 518 3.35 15.03 -1.54
CA LYS A 518 2.55 15.44 -2.71
C LYS A 518 1.06 15.33 -2.43
N GLN A 519 0.61 14.19 -1.91
CA GLN A 519 -0.81 13.94 -1.61
C GLN A 519 -1.30 14.79 -0.44
N ILE A 520 -0.51 14.97 0.62
CA ILE A 520 -0.88 15.88 1.72
C ILE A 520 -0.94 17.33 1.26
N ILE A 521 -0.03 17.80 0.38
CA ILE A 521 -0.15 19.11 -0.27
C ILE A 521 -1.48 19.20 -1.03
N CYS A 522 -1.85 18.20 -1.84
CA CYS A 522 -3.13 18.21 -2.55
C CYS A 522 -4.35 18.30 -1.60
N VAL A 523 -4.36 17.54 -0.50
CA VAL A 523 -5.45 17.57 0.50
C VAL A 523 -5.53 18.93 1.21
N THR A 524 -4.38 19.46 1.66
CA THR A 524 -4.31 20.68 2.47
C THR A 524 -4.31 21.98 1.67
N SER A 525 -4.12 21.93 0.34
CA SER A 525 -4.17 23.11 -0.54
C SER A 525 -5.59 23.52 -0.95
N ALA A 526 -6.60 22.67 -0.72
CA ALA A 526 -7.99 22.98 -1.03
C ALA A 526 -8.54 24.10 -0.13
N ASP A 527 -8.13 24.10 1.14
CA ASP A 527 -8.33 25.19 2.08
C ASP A 527 -7.05 26.02 2.19
N THR A 528 -7.16 27.34 1.98
CA THR A 528 -6.01 28.24 1.82
C THR A 528 -5.24 28.49 3.12
N THR A 529 -4.52 27.48 3.61
CA THR A 529 -3.54 27.64 4.68
C THR A 529 -2.29 28.34 4.12
N GLY A 530 -1.91 29.47 4.73
CA GLY A 530 -0.97 30.45 4.19
C GLY A 530 0.52 30.06 4.15
N LEU A 531 0.82 28.80 3.85
CA LEU A 531 2.19 28.33 3.62
C LEU A 531 2.61 28.67 2.18
N GLU A 532 3.44 29.69 2.01
CA GLU A 532 3.97 30.09 0.71
C GLU A 532 4.76 28.97 0.03
N GLY A 533 4.86 28.98 -1.29
CA GLY A 533 5.63 27.97 -2.03
C GLY A 533 5.00 26.56 -2.10
N THR A 534 4.07 26.19 -1.20
CA THR A 534 3.31 24.90 -1.25
C THR A 534 2.71 24.64 -2.63
N ARG A 535 2.05 25.64 -3.21
CA ARG A 535 1.44 25.55 -4.55
C ARG A 535 2.48 25.28 -5.64
N GLU A 536 3.67 25.86 -5.55
CA GLU A 536 4.69 25.73 -6.59
C GLU A 536 5.49 24.43 -6.44
N LEU A 537 5.85 24.04 -5.22
CA LEU A 537 6.35 22.71 -4.93
C LEU A 537 5.31 21.65 -5.32
N GLY A 538 4.03 21.89 -5.06
CA GLY A 538 2.92 21.03 -5.49
C GLY A 538 2.87 20.84 -7.01
N LYS A 539 3.07 21.90 -7.80
CA LYS A 539 3.23 21.78 -9.27
C LYS A 539 4.47 20.99 -9.67
N GLN A 540 5.61 21.24 -9.02
CA GLN A 540 6.84 20.46 -9.28
C GLN A 540 6.58 18.98 -9.01
N LEU A 541 6.10 18.62 -7.81
CA LEU A 541 5.76 17.25 -7.42
C LEU A 541 4.61 16.66 -8.26
N HIS A 542 3.74 17.48 -8.87
CA HIS A 542 2.75 16.98 -9.84
C HIS A 542 3.43 16.29 -11.04
N ALA A 543 4.58 16.79 -11.49
CA ALA A 543 5.37 16.20 -12.57
C ALA A 543 6.17 14.94 -12.16
N LEU A 544 6.16 14.54 -10.88
CA LEU A 544 6.70 13.25 -10.44
C LEU A 544 5.88 12.10 -11.09
N PRO A 545 6.50 11.17 -11.84
CA PRO A 545 5.81 10.05 -12.46
C PRO A 545 5.10 9.16 -11.43
N GLY A 546 4.00 8.54 -11.87
CA GLY A 546 3.35 7.46 -11.13
C GLY A 546 4.28 6.24 -10.97
N ILE A 547 3.89 5.33 -10.07
CA ILE A 547 4.68 4.18 -9.61
C ILE A 547 5.12 3.31 -10.78
N ALA A 548 4.19 2.98 -11.69
CA ALA A 548 4.48 2.19 -12.88
C ALA A 548 5.62 2.80 -13.70
N ALA A 549 5.46 4.04 -14.16
CA ALA A 549 6.48 4.74 -14.94
C ALA A 549 7.79 4.95 -14.16
N PHE A 550 7.72 5.27 -12.86
CA PHE A 550 8.92 5.53 -12.06
C PHE A 550 9.81 4.29 -11.90
N PHE A 551 9.24 3.09 -11.74
CA PHE A 551 10.01 1.87 -11.51
C PHE A 551 10.19 0.97 -12.75
N GLU A 552 9.59 1.29 -13.90
CA GLU A 552 9.73 0.46 -15.11
C GLU A 552 11.19 0.39 -15.61
N PRO A 553 11.75 -0.80 -15.88
CA PRO A 553 13.07 -0.89 -16.51
C PRO A 553 13.07 -0.21 -17.90
N PRO A 554 14.16 0.48 -18.28
CA PRO A 554 14.31 0.99 -19.64
C PRO A 554 14.43 -0.18 -20.63
N SER A 555 14.12 0.06 -21.90
CA SER A 555 14.30 -0.95 -22.95
C SER A 555 15.79 -1.35 -23.12
N GLU A 556 16.06 -2.53 -23.69
CA GLU A 556 17.45 -3.02 -23.85
C GLU A 556 18.33 -2.07 -24.67
N GLU A 557 17.75 -1.42 -25.68
CA GLU A 557 18.42 -0.42 -26.53
C GLU A 557 18.79 0.86 -25.74
N GLU A 558 17.94 1.29 -24.81
CA GLU A 558 18.19 2.44 -23.94
C GLU A 558 19.23 2.15 -22.85
N SER A 559 19.20 0.94 -22.28
CA SER A 559 20.02 0.54 -21.13
C SER A 559 21.53 0.66 -21.37
N ASN A 560 22.00 0.38 -22.59
CA ASN A 560 23.42 0.39 -22.92
C ASN A 560 24.03 1.80 -23.05
N ILE A 561 23.22 2.80 -23.43
CA ILE A 561 23.65 4.21 -23.53
C ILE A 561 23.59 4.90 -22.16
N GLU A 562 22.65 4.48 -21.30
CA GLU A 562 22.38 5.11 -20.01
C GLU A 562 23.55 5.03 -19.00
N LEU A 563 24.25 3.90 -18.89
CA LEU A 563 25.17 3.65 -17.76
C LEU A 563 26.33 4.65 -17.67
N THR A 564 26.89 5.06 -18.80
CA THR A 564 27.99 6.04 -18.84
C THR A 564 27.50 7.44 -18.48
N VAL A 565 26.29 7.81 -18.92
CA VAL A 565 25.64 9.07 -18.55
C VAL A 565 25.33 9.10 -17.06
N TRP A 566 24.75 8.02 -16.53
CA TRP A 566 24.47 7.88 -15.10
C TRP A 566 25.73 7.99 -14.25
N ARG A 567 26.81 7.27 -14.60
CA ARG A 567 28.07 7.36 -13.86
C ARG A 567 28.59 8.79 -13.81
N ALA A 568 28.65 9.49 -14.94
CA ALA A 568 29.13 10.88 -14.99
C ALA A 568 28.26 11.84 -14.16
N MET A 569 26.93 11.68 -14.19
CA MET A 569 26.01 12.49 -13.39
C MET A 569 26.15 12.21 -11.88
N VAL A 570 26.30 10.94 -11.49
CA VAL A 570 26.49 10.55 -10.08
C VAL A 570 27.84 11.05 -9.56
N GLU A 571 28.93 10.90 -10.31
CA GLU A 571 30.25 11.42 -9.94
C GLU A 571 30.28 12.96 -9.83
N GLY A 572 29.57 13.65 -10.73
CA GLY A 572 29.37 15.09 -10.66
C GLY A 572 28.62 15.51 -9.38
N TYR A 573 27.48 14.88 -9.11
CA TYR A 573 26.69 15.17 -7.90
C TYR A 573 27.45 14.87 -6.60
N LEU A 574 28.10 13.70 -6.49
CA LEU A 574 28.85 13.35 -5.28
C LEU A 574 29.98 14.34 -5.02
N ARG A 575 30.61 14.88 -6.07
CA ARG A 575 31.63 15.93 -5.96
C ARG A 575 31.03 17.28 -5.53
N GLU A 576 29.96 17.73 -6.18
CA GLU A 576 29.28 18.99 -5.86
C GLU A 576 28.71 19.01 -4.44
N ALA A 577 28.20 17.88 -3.96
CA ALA A 577 27.63 17.73 -2.63
C ALA A 577 28.66 17.44 -1.52
N GLY A 578 29.95 17.33 -1.84
CA GLY A 578 30.99 16.97 -0.87
C GLY A 578 30.87 15.56 -0.31
N LEU A 579 30.19 14.66 -1.02
CA LEU A 579 29.87 13.28 -0.61
C LEU A 579 30.88 12.23 -1.13
N VAL A 580 32.03 12.68 -1.64
CA VAL A 580 33.10 11.78 -2.08
C VAL A 580 33.84 11.25 -0.86
N ASP A 581 34.00 9.92 -0.76
CA ASP A 581 34.89 9.33 0.24
C ASP A 581 36.35 9.65 -0.14
N GLU A 582 36.93 10.67 0.49
CA GLU A 582 38.33 11.05 0.33
C GLU A 582 39.28 9.87 0.57
N ARG A 583 38.88 8.87 1.37
CA ARG A 583 39.68 7.66 1.61
C ARG A 583 39.67 6.71 0.41
N ALA A 584 38.63 6.71 -0.43
CA ALA A 584 38.60 5.93 -1.66
C ALA A 584 39.52 6.54 -2.72
N VAL A 585 39.53 7.88 -2.83
CA VAL A 585 40.45 8.63 -3.72
C VAL A 585 41.90 8.47 -3.24
N ALA A 586 42.14 8.61 -1.93
CA ALA A 586 43.46 8.36 -1.33
C ALA A 586 43.91 6.90 -1.51
N ALA A 587 43.01 5.91 -1.38
CA ALA A 587 43.36 4.49 -1.59
C ALA A 587 43.77 4.18 -3.04
N GLN A 588 43.18 4.86 -4.04
CA GLN A 588 43.62 4.73 -5.44
C GLN A 588 44.99 5.38 -5.69
N GLN A 589 45.35 6.43 -4.95
CA GLN A 589 46.67 7.06 -5.01
C GLN A 589 47.73 6.31 -4.18
N GLU A 590 47.38 5.72 -3.03
CA GLU A 590 48.29 4.93 -2.19
C GLU A 590 48.71 3.58 -2.81
N ILE A 591 47.97 3.06 -3.81
CA ILE A 591 48.35 1.82 -4.51
C ILE A 591 49.60 2.04 -5.38
N THR A 592 49.91 3.27 -5.81
CA THR A 592 51.14 3.54 -6.59
C THR A 592 52.39 3.77 -5.72
N HIS A 593 52.25 4.11 -4.44
CA HIS A 593 53.38 4.32 -3.53
C HIS A 593 53.12 3.85 -2.08
N LYS A 594 53.72 2.72 -1.69
CA LYS A 594 53.88 2.29 -0.29
C LYS A 594 55.35 2.04 0.05
N PRO A 595 55.75 2.35 1.30
CA PRO A 595 55.93 1.28 2.27
C PRO A 595 55.29 1.54 3.66
N LEU A 596 55.15 0.44 4.40
CA LEU A 596 54.68 0.30 5.80
C LEU A 596 55.83 0.59 6.82
N PRO A 597 55.63 0.61 8.17
CA PRO A 597 54.41 0.74 9.01
C PRO A 597 54.55 1.72 10.23
N SER A 598 53.48 1.93 11.03
CA SER A 598 53.41 1.58 12.49
C SER A 598 52.49 2.42 13.42
N THR A 599 51.76 1.69 14.28
CA THR A 599 51.28 2.00 15.67
C THR A 599 50.63 3.34 16.11
N LYS A 600 49.38 3.18 16.62
CA LYS A 600 48.77 3.82 17.82
C LYS A 600 48.82 5.36 17.98
N LYS A 601 47.63 6.00 17.97
CA LYS A 601 47.05 6.67 19.18
C LYS A 601 45.58 7.07 18.98
N SER A 602 44.96 7.54 20.07
CA SER A 602 43.52 7.68 20.28
C SER A 602 43.08 9.13 20.47
N LEU A 603 41.75 9.36 20.40
CA LEU A 603 40.90 10.23 21.24
C LEU A 603 39.98 11.26 20.56
N LYS A 604 38.74 11.26 21.08
CA LYS A 604 37.85 12.38 21.42
C LYS A 604 36.90 13.01 20.39
N ARG A 605 35.61 12.70 20.63
CA ARG A 605 34.44 13.58 20.46
C ARG A 605 34.65 14.99 21.04
N LYS A 606 34.24 15.99 20.26
CA LYS A 606 33.50 17.24 20.55
C LYS A 606 33.10 17.79 19.15
N GLY A 607 31.98 18.45 18.89
CA GLY A 607 30.81 18.80 19.71
C GLY A 607 29.96 19.83 18.94
N ASN A 608 28.64 19.75 19.08
CA ASN A 608 27.59 20.61 18.50
C ASN A 608 27.29 20.56 16.98
N MET A 609 25.97 20.48 16.80
CA MET A 609 25.11 20.59 15.63
C MET A 609 24.65 22.06 15.53
N PHE A 610 24.27 22.51 14.33
CA PHE A 610 24.10 23.92 13.91
C PHE A 610 25.41 24.65 13.55
N ASP A 611 25.51 24.96 12.25
CA ASP A 611 26.39 25.94 11.57
C ASP A 611 27.26 25.39 10.43
N ILE A 612 26.62 24.84 9.39
CA ILE A 612 27.16 24.80 8.02
C ILE A 612 25.99 24.96 7.03
N LEU A 613 25.70 26.20 6.59
CA LEU A 613 25.13 26.56 5.28
C LEU A 613 24.89 28.10 5.18
N SER A 614 25.93 28.89 5.42
CA SER A 614 25.96 30.31 5.07
C SER A 614 27.41 30.78 4.90
N GLU A 615 27.86 30.89 3.65
CA GLU A 615 28.93 31.78 3.14
C GLU A 615 29.42 31.27 1.78
N VAL A 616 28.84 31.81 0.70
CA VAL A 616 29.56 32.14 -0.54
C VAL A 616 28.91 33.41 -1.11
N ASP A 617 29.53 34.54 -0.81
CA ASP A 617 29.86 35.60 -1.79
C ASP A 617 31.40 35.70 -1.80
#